data_AF-E3EGI7-F1
#
_entry.id   AF-E3EGI7-F1
#
_cell.length_a   1.000
_cell.length_b   1.000
_cell.length_c   1.000
_cell.angle_alpha   90.00
_cell.angle_beta   90.00
_cell.angle_gamma   90.00
#
_symmetry.space_group_name_H-M   'P 1'
#
loop_
_entity.id
_entity.type
_entity.pdbx_description
1 polymer ?
#
loop_
_entity_poly.entity_id
_entity_poly.type
_entity_poly.pdbx_seq_one_letter_code
_entity_poly.pdbx_strand_id
1 'polypeptide(L)'
;MANFSLGTDGAKLIKKHEGFSLKFYGDPYGYPTVGWGHLITKSKVYTKNTTGNPNDSLLSQVQADALSKSLNLGYTSPISQSKANTFFSNDTASAVAAVNNLVLPSGHKFSQSQFDALVSLTFNAGPGVLKTNDVKAMLANAHIYPTFVGPLSQSQIDTCSKLVSKAFSYDRNLQKRRNEEATLFCKGRKYTHKYPVYTL
;
A
#
# COMPACT_ATOMS: atom_id res chain seq x y z
N MET A 1 -8.35 -7.26 18.35
CA MET A 1 -7.50 -6.89 17.20
C MET A 1 -7.88 -7.78 16.03
N ALA A 2 -7.83 -7.24 14.81
CA ALA A 2 -8.03 -8.05 13.61
C ALA A 2 -6.77 -8.93 13.41
N ASN A 3 -6.92 -10.14 12.87
CA ASN A 3 -5.79 -11.05 12.61
C ASN A 3 -5.73 -11.38 11.11
N PHE A 4 -5.64 -10.33 10.29
CA PHE A 4 -5.57 -10.45 8.84
C PHE A 4 -4.11 -10.43 8.37
N SER A 5 -3.88 -11.14 7.28
CA SER A 5 -2.67 -11.01 6.46
C SER A 5 -3.01 -10.25 5.18
N LEU A 6 -2.01 -9.64 4.55
CA LEU A 6 -2.17 -9.00 3.25
C LEU A 6 -2.68 -10.03 2.21
N GLY A 7 -3.85 -9.77 1.65
CA GLY A 7 -4.47 -10.61 0.64
C GLY A 7 -3.91 -10.38 -0.76
N THR A 8 -4.30 -11.26 -1.69
CA THR A 8 -3.84 -11.21 -3.09
C THR A 8 -4.23 -9.91 -3.79
N ASP A 9 -5.41 -9.37 -3.52
CA ASP A 9 -5.88 -8.13 -4.18
C ASP A 9 -5.10 -6.92 -3.67
N GLY A 10 -4.87 -6.81 -2.36
CA GLY A 10 -4.00 -5.79 -1.78
C GLY A 10 -2.57 -5.88 -2.28
N ALA A 11 -1.98 -7.08 -2.31
CA ALA A 11 -0.64 -7.30 -2.82
C ALA A 11 -0.51 -6.89 -4.29
N LYS A 12 -1.48 -7.27 -5.14
CA LYS A 12 -1.52 -6.85 -6.56
C LYS A 12 -1.62 -5.33 -6.68
N LEU A 13 -2.47 -4.69 -5.89
CA LEU A 13 -2.67 -3.26 -5.95
C LEU A 13 -1.41 -2.49 -5.54
N ILE A 14 -0.75 -2.87 -4.44
CA ILE A 14 0.53 -2.25 -4.05
C ILE A 14 1.55 -2.44 -5.16
N LYS A 15 1.79 -3.68 -5.59
CA LYS A 15 2.79 -4.00 -6.63
C LYS A 15 2.55 -3.30 -7.96
N LYS A 16 1.31 -2.95 -8.30
CA LYS A 16 0.95 -2.20 -9.51
C LYS A 16 1.45 -0.75 -9.47
N HIS A 17 1.52 -0.16 -8.28
CA HIS A 17 1.95 1.23 -8.07
C HIS A 17 3.43 1.35 -7.69
N GLU A 18 4.07 0.24 -7.30
CA GLU A 18 5.51 0.21 -7.03
C GLU A 18 6.32 -0.18 -8.29
N GLY A 19 7.43 0.50 -8.53
CA GLY A 19 8.39 0.08 -9.56
C GLY A 19 8.99 -1.29 -9.20
N PHE A 20 9.20 -2.16 -10.19
CA PHE A 20 9.75 -3.51 -9.99
C PHE A 20 11.04 -3.74 -10.78
N SER A 21 12.08 -4.25 -10.10
CA SER A 21 13.27 -4.79 -10.76
C SER A 21 13.91 -5.91 -9.93
N LEU A 22 14.28 -7.01 -10.57
CA LEU A 22 15.13 -8.04 -9.95
C LEU A 22 16.60 -7.61 -9.88
N LYS A 23 17.02 -6.65 -10.71
CA LYS A 23 18.36 -6.06 -10.68
C LYS A 23 18.38 -4.84 -9.76
N PHE A 24 19.52 -4.59 -9.12
CA PHE A 24 19.70 -3.37 -8.34
C PHE A 24 19.59 -2.14 -9.24
N TYR A 25 18.92 -1.10 -8.76
CA TYR A 25 18.74 0.17 -9.44
C TYR A 25 18.84 1.33 -8.45
N GLY A 26 19.16 2.53 -8.92
CA GLY A 26 19.11 3.73 -8.07
C GLY A 26 17.69 4.27 -7.97
N ASP A 27 17.20 4.56 -6.76
CA ASP A 27 15.91 5.24 -6.56
C ASP A 27 15.97 6.72 -7.06
N PRO A 28 14.92 7.55 -6.89
CA PRO A 28 14.96 8.97 -7.27
C PRO A 28 16.06 9.80 -6.59
N TYR A 29 16.60 9.33 -5.46
CA TYR A 29 17.75 9.91 -4.77
C TYR A 29 19.08 9.24 -5.15
N GLY A 30 19.03 8.15 -5.91
CA GLY A 30 20.16 7.34 -6.35
C GLY A 30 20.53 6.23 -5.36
N TYR A 31 19.74 6.02 -4.30
CA TYR A 31 20.01 4.95 -3.34
C TYR A 31 19.73 3.58 -3.95
N PRO A 32 20.64 2.60 -3.80
CA PRO A 32 20.46 1.27 -4.38
C PRO A 32 19.23 0.57 -3.79
N THR A 33 18.37 0.11 -4.69
CA THR A 33 17.03 -0.41 -4.42
C THR A 33 16.79 -1.65 -5.29
N VAL A 34 15.91 -2.56 -4.85
CA VAL A 34 15.56 -3.79 -5.60
C VAL A 34 14.12 -4.23 -5.31
N GLY A 35 13.60 -5.17 -6.07
CA GLY A 35 12.25 -5.71 -5.90
C GLY A 35 11.21 -4.62 -6.14
N TRP A 36 10.21 -4.54 -5.27
CA TRP A 36 9.18 -3.49 -5.29
C TRP A 36 9.56 -2.31 -4.38
N GLY A 37 10.70 -1.68 -4.65
CA GLY A 37 11.15 -0.51 -3.89
C GLY A 37 11.89 -0.80 -2.58
N HIS A 38 12.44 -2.01 -2.40
CA HIS A 38 13.21 -2.36 -1.21
C HIS A 38 14.57 -1.65 -1.21
N LEU A 39 14.73 -0.70 -0.29
CA LEU A 39 15.96 0.06 -0.11
C LEU A 39 17.05 -0.82 0.50
N ILE A 40 18.19 -0.92 -0.20
CA ILE A 40 19.34 -1.71 0.28
C ILE A 40 20.16 -0.90 1.29
N THR A 41 20.49 0.35 0.96
CA THR A 41 21.24 1.25 1.84
C THR A 41 21.11 2.71 1.39
N LYS A 42 21.26 3.66 2.33
CA LYS A 42 21.41 5.10 2.03
C LYS A 42 22.87 5.57 1.97
N SER A 43 23.83 4.70 2.29
CA SER A 43 25.26 5.06 2.37
C SER A 43 25.99 5.06 1.02
N LYS A 44 25.31 4.65 -0.05
CA LYS A 44 25.83 4.60 -1.41
C LYS A 44 24.83 5.27 -2.35
N VAL A 45 25.34 5.90 -3.40
CA VAL A 45 24.54 6.60 -4.41
C VAL A 45 25.04 6.20 -5.80
N TYR A 46 24.09 5.91 -6.68
CA TYR A 46 24.29 5.53 -8.09
C TYR A 46 23.46 6.44 -8.99
N THR A 47 23.39 6.13 -10.29
CA THR A 47 22.52 6.82 -11.24
C THR A 47 21.08 6.86 -10.73
N LYS A 48 20.49 8.05 -10.69
CA LYS A 48 19.13 8.26 -10.18
C LYS A 48 18.08 7.80 -11.18
N ASN A 49 16.99 7.22 -10.68
CA ASN A 49 15.79 7.02 -11.48
C ASN A 49 14.97 8.32 -11.57
N THR A 50 14.98 8.97 -12.73
CA THR A 50 14.26 10.22 -12.95
C THR A 50 12.91 10.06 -13.65
N THR A 51 12.60 8.85 -14.13
CA THR A 51 11.41 8.57 -14.96
C THR A 51 10.35 7.78 -14.21
N GLY A 52 10.69 7.22 -13.04
CA GLY A 52 9.87 6.27 -12.32
C GLY A 52 10.04 4.81 -12.82
N ASN A 53 10.79 4.58 -13.90
CA ASN A 53 11.08 3.24 -14.42
C ASN A 53 12.44 2.74 -13.89
N PRO A 54 12.49 1.69 -13.04
CA PRO A 54 13.74 1.15 -12.51
C PRO A 54 14.80 0.81 -13.57
N ASN A 55 14.37 0.42 -14.77
CA ASN A 55 15.26 0.01 -15.86
C ASN A 55 16.19 1.14 -16.35
N ASP A 56 15.84 2.40 -16.08
CA ASP A 56 16.61 3.56 -16.54
C ASP A 56 17.81 3.88 -15.62
N SER A 57 17.94 3.14 -14.51
CA SER A 57 18.91 3.41 -13.44
C SER A 57 19.59 2.13 -12.90
N LEU A 58 19.57 1.06 -13.70
CA LEU A 58 20.16 -0.22 -13.31
C LEU A 58 21.65 -0.08 -13.01
N LEU A 59 22.09 -0.68 -11.92
CA LEU A 59 23.51 -0.85 -11.65
C LEU A 59 24.09 -1.85 -12.65
N SER A 60 25.30 -1.59 -13.13
CA SER A 60 26.06 -2.59 -13.89
C SER A 60 26.38 -3.80 -13.00
N GLN A 61 26.66 -4.96 -13.60
CA GLN A 61 26.97 -6.16 -12.82
C GLN A 61 28.15 -5.93 -11.86
N VAL A 62 29.21 -5.24 -12.33
CA VAL A 62 30.38 -4.89 -11.52
C VAL A 62 30.00 -4.02 -10.32
N GLN A 63 29.12 -3.02 -10.51
CA GLN A 63 28.65 -2.17 -9.42
C GLN A 63 27.81 -2.96 -8.40
N ALA A 64 26.94 -3.85 -8.89
CA ALA A 64 26.08 -4.64 -8.03
C ALA A 64 26.85 -5.69 -7.22
N ASP A 65 27.81 -6.37 -7.83
CA ASP A 65 28.69 -7.34 -7.15
C ASP A 65 29.56 -6.65 -6.10
N ALA A 66 30.11 -5.47 -6.43
CA ALA A 66 30.85 -4.64 -5.48
C ALA A 66 29.97 -4.20 -4.30
N LEU A 67 28.71 -3.81 -4.55
CA LEU A 67 27.77 -3.44 -3.51
C LEU A 67 27.45 -4.63 -2.59
N SER A 68 27.06 -5.77 -3.16
CA SER A 68 26.77 -7.00 -2.42
C SER A 68 27.95 -7.41 -1.54
N LYS A 69 29.17 -7.37 -2.07
CA LYS A 69 30.38 -7.67 -1.29
C LYS A 69 30.62 -6.65 -0.19
N SER A 70 30.49 -5.35 -0.47
CA SER A 70 30.77 -4.28 0.50
C SER A 70 29.83 -4.28 1.70
N LEU A 71 28.59 -4.72 1.51
CA LEU A 71 27.57 -4.80 2.56
C LEU A 71 27.42 -6.22 3.13
N ASN A 72 28.24 -7.18 2.69
CA ASN A 72 28.14 -8.60 3.02
C ASN A 72 26.70 -9.14 2.85
N LEU A 73 26.06 -8.80 1.73
CA LEU A 73 24.70 -9.25 1.44
C LEU A 73 24.70 -10.75 1.17
N GLY A 74 23.79 -11.49 1.81
CA GLY A 74 23.54 -12.89 1.51
C GLY A 74 22.79 -13.13 0.17
N TYR A 75 22.87 -12.20 -0.78
CA TYR A 75 22.22 -12.25 -2.09
C TYR A 75 22.93 -11.33 -3.09
N THR A 76 22.74 -11.63 -4.38
CA THR A 76 23.33 -10.91 -5.52
C THR A 76 22.27 -10.16 -6.33
N SER A 77 22.72 -9.43 -7.35
CA SER A 77 21.87 -8.88 -8.40
C SER A 77 22.10 -9.66 -9.70
N PRO A 78 21.07 -10.16 -10.38
CA PRO A 78 19.66 -10.09 -10.01
C PRO A 78 19.31 -10.97 -8.78
N ILE A 79 18.36 -10.52 -7.96
CA ILE A 79 17.76 -11.37 -6.92
C ILE A 79 16.78 -12.36 -7.54
N SER A 80 16.47 -13.45 -6.81
CA SER A 80 15.38 -14.35 -7.20
C SER A 80 14.01 -13.71 -6.97
N GLN A 81 13.00 -14.22 -7.69
CA GLN A 81 11.62 -13.82 -7.48
C GLN A 81 11.15 -14.10 -6.04
N SER A 82 11.60 -15.21 -5.43
CA SER A 82 11.27 -15.53 -4.03
C SER A 82 11.89 -14.54 -3.05
N LYS A 83 13.11 -14.07 -3.30
CA LYS A 83 13.77 -13.03 -2.49
C LYS A 83 13.04 -11.69 -2.62
N ALA A 84 12.63 -11.32 -3.83
CA ALA A 84 11.82 -10.11 -4.06
C ALA A 84 10.49 -10.17 -3.30
N ASN A 85 9.83 -11.34 -3.32
CA ASN A 85 8.61 -11.57 -2.54
C ASN A 85 8.87 -11.48 -1.02
N THR A 86 10.00 -12.00 -0.54
CA THR A 86 10.39 -11.90 0.87
C THR A 86 10.57 -10.44 1.29
N PHE A 87 11.27 -9.63 0.49
CA PHE A 87 11.39 -8.19 0.76
C PHE A 87 10.03 -7.51 0.78
N PHE A 88 9.18 -7.77 -0.20
CA PHE A 88 7.83 -7.21 -0.23
C PHE A 88 7.01 -7.57 1.02
N SER A 89 7.06 -8.82 1.48
CA SER A 89 6.40 -9.25 2.71
C SER A 89 6.94 -8.52 3.94
N ASN A 90 8.26 -8.33 4.03
CA ASN A 90 8.88 -7.60 5.13
C ASN A 90 8.51 -6.11 5.11
N ASP A 91 8.58 -5.48 3.95
CA ASP A 91 8.33 -4.04 3.78
C ASP A 91 6.85 -3.69 4.04
N THR A 92 5.93 -4.61 3.75
CA THR A 92 4.50 -4.43 4.03
C THR A 92 4.09 -4.74 5.48
N ALA A 93 4.96 -5.42 6.25
CA ALA A 93 4.62 -5.92 7.59
C ALA A 93 4.19 -4.79 8.56
N SER A 94 4.85 -3.63 8.52
CA SER A 94 4.49 -2.49 9.39
C SER A 94 3.10 -1.93 9.06
N ALA A 95 2.71 -1.90 7.79
CA ALA A 95 1.39 -1.47 7.37
C ALA A 95 0.31 -2.48 7.77
N VAL A 96 0.58 -3.78 7.60
CA VAL A 96 -0.30 -4.87 8.06
C VAL A 96 -0.53 -4.78 9.56
N ALA A 97 0.54 -4.61 10.36
CA ALA A 97 0.45 -4.47 11.80
C ALA A 97 -0.36 -3.23 12.21
N ALA A 98 -0.12 -2.09 11.55
CA ALA A 98 -0.85 -0.86 11.84
C ALA A 98 -2.37 -0.99 11.61
N VAL A 99 -2.80 -1.66 10.53
CA VAL A 99 -4.22 -1.87 10.25
C VAL A 99 -4.84 -2.90 11.21
N ASN A 100 -4.12 -3.97 11.56
CA ASN A 100 -4.59 -4.96 12.55
C ASN A 100 -4.78 -4.36 13.95
N ASN A 101 -4.00 -3.33 14.29
CA ASN A 101 -4.07 -2.61 15.56
C ASN A 101 -5.22 -1.58 15.63
N LEU A 102 -5.99 -1.38 14.57
CA LEU A 102 -7.16 -0.51 14.61
C LEU A 102 -8.22 -1.03 15.59
N VAL A 103 -8.74 -0.12 16.41
CA VAL A 103 -9.89 -0.38 17.27
C VAL A 103 -11.15 -0.09 16.47
N LEU A 104 -11.94 -1.14 16.21
CA LEU A 104 -13.19 -1.04 15.47
C LEU A 104 -14.38 -0.94 16.45
N PRO A 105 -15.52 -0.38 16.01
CA PRO A 105 -16.75 -0.43 16.80
C PRO A 105 -17.10 -1.88 17.21
N SER A 106 -17.70 -2.06 18.40
CA SER A 106 -17.96 -3.38 18.96
C SER A 106 -18.77 -4.27 18.00
N GLY A 107 -18.36 -5.53 17.84
CA GLY A 107 -19.00 -6.48 16.93
C GLY A 107 -18.63 -6.31 15.45
N HIS A 108 -17.84 -5.29 15.08
CA HIS A 108 -17.45 -5.06 13.70
C HIS A 108 -16.09 -5.63 13.33
N LYS A 109 -16.00 -6.13 12.10
CA LYS A 109 -14.78 -6.69 11.49
C LYS A 109 -14.68 -6.23 10.05
N PHE A 110 -13.46 -6.06 9.55
CA PHE A 110 -13.22 -5.80 8.14
C PHE A 110 -13.54 -7.03 7.27
N SER A 111 -13.86 -6.80 6.00
CA SER A 111 -13.62 -7.81 4.95
C SER A 111 -12.14 -7.82 4.56
N GLN A 112 -11.68 -8.88 3.90
CA GLN A 112 -10.32 -8.92 3.36
C GLN A 112 -10.02 -7.71 2.44
N SER A 113 -10.97 -7.33 1.60
CA SER A 113 -10.81 -6.19 0.69
C SER A 113 -10.68 -4.83 1.39
N GLN A 114 -11.41 -4.63 2.49
CA GLN A 114 -11.27 -3.42 3.32
C GLN A 114 -9.90 -3.37 4.01
N PHE A 115 -9.47 -4.51 4.55
CA PHE A 115 -8.14 -4.63 5.15
C PHE A 115 -7.05 -4.35 4.12
N ASP A 116 -7.09 -5.01 2.97
CA ASP A 116 -6.13 -4.87 1.88
C ASP A 116 -5.99 -3.42 1.38
N ALA A 117 -7.12 -2.73 1.19
CA ALA A 117 -7.12 -1.34 0.77
C ALA A 117 -6.47 -0.40 1.81
N LEU A 118 -6.78 -0.58 3.10
CA LEU A 118 -6.16 0.17 4.18
C LEU A 118 -4.66 -0.13 4.31
N VAL A 119 -4.24 -1.38 4.09
CA VAL A 119 -2.82 -1.74 4.07
C VAL A 119 -2.10 -1.05 2.92
N SER A 120 -2.67 -1.00 1.71
CA SER A 120 -2.05 -0.25 0.60
C SER A 120 -1.92 1.24 0.88
N LEU A 121 -2.99 1.86 1.40
CA LEU A 121 -2.96 3.27 1.79
C LEU A 121 -1.87 3.52 2.83
N THR A 122 -1.81 2.66 3.86
CA THR A 122 -0.85 2.76 4.97
C THR A 122 0.59 2.51 4.52
N PHE A 123 0.82 1.57 3.61
CA PHE A 123 2.14 1.28 3.06
C PHE A 123 2.72 2.51 2.35
N ASN A 124 1.89 3.23 1.59
CA ASN A 124 2.34 4.39 0.82
C ASN A 124 2.32 5.72 1.58
N ALA A 125 1.32 5.95 2.43
CA ALA A 125 1.16 7.20 3.18
C ALA A 125 1.75 7.15 4.61
N GLY A 126 2.20 5.97 5.05
CA GLY A 126 2.59 5.71 6.43
C GLY A 126 1.40 5.55 7.38
N PRO A 127 1.63 5.03 8.61
CA PRO A 127 0.57 4.74 9.59
C PRO A 127 -0.15 5.98 10.13
N GLY A 128 0.40 7.19 9.92
CA GLY A 128 -0.25 8.44 10.31
C GLY A 128 -1.59 8.66 9.61
N VAL A 129 -1.75 8.17 8.38
CA VAL A 129 -2.99 8.32 7.60
C VAL A 129 -4.20 7.72 8.31
N LEU A 130 -4.00 6.62 9.05
CA LEU A 130 -5.03 5.93 9.81
C LEU A 130 -5.59 6.77 10.97
N LYS A 131 -4.86 7.82 11.39
CA LYS A 131 -5.22 8.69 12.50
C LYS A 131 -5.93 9.97 12.05
N THR A 132 -6.03 10.20 10.74
CA THR A 132 -6.72 11.37 10.16
C THR A 132 -8.20 11.37 10.53
N ASN A 133 -8.81 12.55 10.57
CA ASN A 133 -10.23 12.70 10.93
C ASN A 133 -11.13 11.96 9.94
N ASP A 134 -10.81 11.99 8.65
CA ASP A 134 -11.62 11.33 7.62
C ASP A 134 -11.58 9.80 7.73
N VAL A 135 -10.39 9.20 7.94
CA VAL A 135 -10.28 7.75 8.17
C VAL A 135 -11.00 7.36 9.46
N LYS A 136 -10.84 8.12 10.55
CA LYS A 136 -11.56 7.88 11.82
C LYS A 136 -13.07 7.98 11.64
N ALA A 137 -13.57 8.97 10.91
CA ALA A 137 -15.00 9.15 10.65
C ALA A 137 -15.57 7.98 9.84
N MET A 138 -14.83 7.50 8.83
CA MET A 138 -15.20 6.28 8.10
C MET A 138 -15.23 5.06 9.02
N LEU A 139 -14.18 4.83 9.81
CA LEU A 139 -14.09 3.67 10.70
C LEU A 139 -15.13 3.70 11.84
N ALA A 140 -15.57 4.86 12.28
CA ALA A 140 -16.60 4.99 13.31
C ALA A 140 -18.01 4.59 12.81
N ASN A 141 -18.24 4.57 11.50
CA ASN A 141 -19.56 4.29 10.94
C ASN A 141 -19.81 2.77 10.82
N ALA A 142 -20.78 2.26 11.59
CA ALA A 142 -21.14 0.85 11.60
C ALA A 142 -21.55 0.29 10.21
N HIS A 143 -22.12 1.12 9.33
CA HIS A 143 -22.59 0.71 8.01
C HIS A 143 -21.46 0.40 7.01
N ILE A 144 -20.22 0.80 7.32
CA ILE A 144 -19.04 0.46 6.51
C ILE A 144 -18.76 -1.04 6.54
N TYR A 145 -19.03 -1.71 7.65
CA TYR A 145 -18.53 -3.06 7.87
C TYR A 145 -19.42 -4.15 7.27
N PRO A 146 -18.85 -5.27 6.78
CA PRO A 146 -19.60 -6.46 6.37
C PRO A 146 -20.53 -7.02 7.43
N THR A 147 -20.16 -6.85 8.70
CA THR A 147 -20.89 -7.40 9.84
C THR A 147 -22.19 -6.64 10.13
N PHE A 148 -22.43 -5.48 9.50
CA PHE A 148 -23.70 -4.79 9.65
C PHE A 148 -24.84 -5.60 9.02
N VAL A 149 -25.76 -6.04 9.87
CA VAL A 149 -26.95 -6.81 9.51
C VAL A 149 -28.09 -5.86 9.17
N GLY A 150 -28.86 -6.17 8.13
CA GLY A 150 -30.01 -5.38 7.69
C GLY A 150 -29.76 -4.56 6.42
N PRO A 151 -30.82 -4.03 5.79
CA PRO A 151 -30.70 -3.20 4.61
C PRO A 151 -30.04 -1.85 4.96
N LEU A 152 -29.44 -1.20 3.95
CA LEU A 152 -29.04 0.19 4.05
C LEU A 152 -30.03 1.04 3.24
N SER A 153 -30.46 2.16 3.81
CA SER A 153 -31.20 3.17 3.06
C SER A 153 -30.29 3.83 2.02
N GLN A 154 -30.89 4.47 1.01
CA GLN A 154 -30.13 5.18 -0.02
C GLN A 154 -29.22 6.26 0.57
N SER A 155 -29.66 6.95 1.62
CA SER A 155 -28.87 7.95 2.34
C SER A 155 -27.68 7.33 3.09
N GLN A 156 -27.86 6.15 3.70
CA GLN A 156 -26.77 5.43 4.36
C GLN A 156 -25.74 4.93 3.35
N ILE A 157 -26.19 4.39 2.21
CA ILE A 157 -25.30 3.98 1.10
C ILE A 157 -24.47 5.18 0.62
N ASP A 158 -25.12 6.31 0.34
CA ASP A 158 -24.45 7.53 -0.12
C ASP A 158 -23.46 8.08 0.92
N THR A 159 -23.82 8.04 2.20
CA THR A 159 -22.95 8.41 3.32
C THR A 159 -21.70 7.53 3.36
N CYS A 160 -21.85 6.22 3.20
CA CYS A 160 -20.70 5.30 3.14
C CYS A 160 -19.78 5.64 1.95
N SER A 161 -20.34 5.86 0.75
CA SER A 161 -19.54 6.26 -0.41
C SER A 161 -18.75 7.56 -0.18
N LYS A 162 -19.38 8.56 0.47
CA LYS A 162 -18.72 9.83 0.80
C LYS A 162 -17.60 9.67 1.83
N LEU A 163 -17.85 8.90 2.89
CA LEU A 163 -16.85 8.63 3.92
C LEU A 163 -15.62 7.92 3.35
N VAL A 164 -15.81 6.92 2.49
CA VAL A 164 -14.70 6.24 1.82
C VAL A 164 -13.92 7.22 0.93
N SER A 165 -14.61 8.00 0.10
CA SER A 165 -13.95 8.98 -0.77
C SER A 165 -13.09 9.99 0.02
N LYS A 166 -13.61 10.52 1.13
CA LYS A 166 -12.86 11.42 2.02
C LYS A 166 -11.68 10.72 2.69
N ALA A 167 -11.89 9.53 3.24
CA ALA A 167 -10.85 8.75 3.93
C ALA A 167 -9.64 8.42 3.04
N PHE A 168 -9.86 8.18 1.75
CA PHE A 168 -8.80 7.90 0.78
C PHE A 168 -8.28 9.16 0.05
N SER A 169 -8.77 10.37 0.36
CA SER A 169 -8.28 11.62 -0.22
C SER A 169 -6.95 12.07 0.41
N TYR A 170 -5.87 11.32 0.11
CA TYR A 170 -4.51 11.60 0.59
C TYR A 170 -3.49 11.72 -0.56
N ASP A 171 -2.75 12.84 -0.60
CA ASP A 171 -1.91 13.33 -1.72
C ASP A 171 -2.65 13.43 -3.08
N ARG A 172 -2.78 14.66 -3.61
CA ARG A 172 -3.51 14.90 -4.89
C ARG A 172 -2.78 14.30 -6.10
N ASN A 173 -1.46 14.15 -6.03
CA ASN A 173 -0.68 13.57 -7.12
C ASN A 173 -0.90 12.05 -7.25
N LEU A 174 -1.51 11.43 -6.23
CA LEU A 174 -1.78 9.99 -6.17
C LEU A 174 -3.25 9.64 -6.41
N GLN A 175 -4.05 10.57 -6.98
CA GLN A 175 -5.50 10.41 -7.17
C GLN A 175 -5.89 9.06 -7.80
N LYS A 176 -5.15 8.59 -8.82
CA LYS A 176 -5.39 7.28 -9.45
C LYS A 176 -5.25 6.13 -8.45
N ARG A 177 -4.15 6.08 -7.70
CA ARG A 177 -3.89 5.06 -6.67
C ARG A 177 -4.96 5.08 -5.60
N ARG A 178 -5.28 6.26 -5.08
CA ARG A 178 -6.30 6.48 -4.05
C ARG A 178 -7.69 6.01 -4.49
N ASN A 179 -8.10 6.28 -5.72
CA ASN A 179 -9.36 5.79 -6.28
C ASN A 179 -9.39 4.26 -6.40
N GLU A 180 -8.29 3.63 -6.80
CA GLU A 180 -8.20 2.16 -6.88
C GLU A 180 -8.27 1.52 -5.49
N GLU A 181 -7.62 2.11 -4.48
CA GLU A 181 -7.69 1.67 -3.08
C GLU A 181 -9.11 1.83 -2.51
N ALA A 182 -9.76 2.98 -2.71
CA ALA A 182 -11.15 3.22 -2.32
C ALA A 182 -12.13 2.24 -2.99
N THR A 183 -11.89 1.93 -4.28
CA THR A 183 -12.68 0.94 -5.02
C THR A 183 -12.50 -0.46 -4.45
N LEU A 184 -11.26 -0.85 -4.13
CA LEU A 184 -10.97 -2.11 -3.46
C LEU A 184 -11.66 -2.18 -2.08
N PHE A 185 -11.62 -1.10 -1.30
CA PHE A 185 -12.28 -1.03 0.01
C PHE A 185 -13.79 -1.30 -0.08
N CYS A 186 -14.45 -0.78 -1.13
CA CYS A 186 -15.88 -1.00 -1.38
C CYS A 186 -16.22 -2.38 -1.99
N LYS A 187 -15.23 -3.21 -2.34
CA LYS A 187 -15.47 -4.50 -3.02
C LYS A 187 -16.36 -5.42 -2.17
N GLY A 188 -17.47 -5.85 -2.77
CA GLY A 188 -18.46 -6.75 -2.15
C GLY A 188 -19.25 -6.12 -0.99
N ARG A 189 -19.24 -4.78 -0.85
CA ARG A 189 -20.05 -4.06 0.15
C ARG A 189 -21.44 -3.73 -0.41
N LYS A 190 -22.35 -3.30 0.48
CA LYS A 190 -23.69 -2.79 0.12
C LYS A 190 -23.66 -1.38 -0.49
N TYR A 191 -22.48 -0.76 -0.55
CA TYR A 191 -22.22 0.55 -1.12
C TYR A 191 -21.02 0.46 -2.06
N THR A 192 -20.90 1.41 -2.98
CA THR A 192 -19.81 1.45 -3.97
C THR A 192 -18.98 2.72 -3.82
N HIS A 193 -17.78 2.72 -4.38
CA HIS A 193 -16.98 3.93 -4.52
C HIS A 193 -17.59 4.82 -5.62
N LYS A 194 -18.59 5.62 -5.25
CA LYS A 194 -19.36 6.48 -6.15
C LYS A 194 -18.67 7.82 -6.45
N TYR A 195 -17.99 8.37 -5.45
CA TYR A 195 -17.38 9.70 -5.51
C TYR A 195 -15.88 9.55 -5.63
N PRO A 196 -15.24 9.98 -6.73
CA PRO A 196 -13.79 10.02 -6.82
C PRO A 196 -13.18 10.78 -5.64
N VAL A 197 -11.97 10.42 -5.23
CA VAL A 197 -11.29 11.16 -4.16
C VAL A 197 -11.07 12.62 -4.56
N TYR A 198 -11.12 13.52 -3.58
CA TYR A 198 -11.07 14.99 -3.72
C TYR A 198 -12.27 15.69 -4.37
N THR A 199 -13.43 15.03 -4.52
CA THR A 199 -14.63 15.68 -5.10
C THR A 199 -15.67 16.12 -4.06
N LEU A 200 -15.34 16.09 -2.76
CA LEU A 200 -16.26 16.26 -1.62
C LEU A 200 -15.71 17.16 -0.52
#